data_AF-A0A354Y6T1-F1
#
_entry.id   AF-A0A354Y6T1-F1
#
_cell.length_a   1.000
_cell.length_b   1.000
_cell.length_c   1.000
_cell.angle_alpha   90.00
_cell.angle_beta   90.00
_cell.angle_gamma   90.00
#
_symmetry.space_group_name_H-M   'P 1'
#
loop_
_entity.id
_entity.type
_entity.pdbx_description
1 polymer ?
#
loop_
_entity_poly.entity_id
_entity_poly.type
_entity_poly.pdbx_seq_one_letter_code
_entity_poly.pdbx_strand_id
1 'polypeptide(L)' 'MDTTRLPDNEGLTHLVLQALVRKLVEKDLLSQAEVEALLLDAAEGIDAVGDDLTPQAARDIVREQLLPAFLRRPG' A
#
# COMPACT_ATOMS: atom_id res chain seq x y z
N MET A 1 5.08 24.32 22.36
CA MET A 1 6.29 23.85 21.65
C MET A 1 5.83 22.77 20.70
N ASP A 2 5.35 23.19 19.54
CA ASP A 2 4.81 22.34 18.50
C ASP A 2 5.97 21.68 17.77
N THR A 3 6.37 20.51 18.28
CA THR A 3 7.23 19.61 17.52
C THR A 3 6.33 18.92 16.51
N THR A 4 6.16 19.52 15.33
CA THR A 4 5.71 18.80 14.15
C THR A 4 6.71 17.68 13.92
N ARG A 5 6.43 16.51 14.50
CA ARG A 5 7.16 15.28 14.22
C ARG A 5 6.95 15.04 12.74
N LEU A 6 7.95 15.39 11.92
CA LEU A 6 7.98 14.89 10.56
C LEU A 6 7.83 13.37 10.66
N PRO A 7 6.98 12.74 9.84
CA PRO A 7 6.91 11.30 9.81
C PRO A 7 8.34 10.78 9.59
N ASP A 8 8.72 9.71 10.27
CA ASP A 8 9.99 9.03 10.01
C ASP A 8 10.07 8.70 8.50
N ASN A 9 11.28 8.59 7.93
CA ASN A 9 11.48 8.46 6.48
C ASN A 9 10.63 7.35 5.84
N GLU A 10 10.36 6.27 6.58
CA GLU A 10 9.47 5.18 6.15
C GLU A 10 8.01 5.64 6.01
N GLY A 11 7.49 6.43 6.96
CA GLY A 11 6.15 7.00 6.90
C GLY A 11 5.97 7.97 5.74
N LEU A 12 6.97 8.82 5.48
CA LEU A 12 6.98 9.70 4.30
C LEU A 12 7.00 8.90 2.99
N THR A 13 7.83 7.85 2.92
CA THR A 13 7.91 6.98 1.74
C THR A 13 6.57 6.31 1.46
N HIS A 14 5.91 5.76 2.48
CA HIS A 14 4.59 5.14 2.35
C HIS A 14 3.53 6.14 1.83
N LEU A 15 3.51 7.36 2.37
CA LEU A 15 2.56 8.39 1.94
C LEU A 15 2.77 8.82 0.48
N VAL A 16 4.03 8.95 0.05
CA VAL A 16 4.37 9.28 -1.33
C VAL A 16 3.96 8.16 -2.28
N LEU A 17 4.23 6.89 -1.94
CA LEU A 17 3.82 5.74 -2.75
C LEU A 17 2.30 5.66 -2.89
N GLN A 18 1.56 5.86 -1.80
CA GLN A 18 0.09 5.92 -1.83
C GLN A 18 -0.41 7.03 -2.76
N ALA A 19 0.17 8.23 -2.67
CA ALA A 19 -0.21 9.34 -3.53
C ALA A 19 0.14 9.09 -5.01
N LEU A 20 1.26 8.43 -5.29
CA LEU A 20 1.67 8.07 -6.64
C LEU A 20 0.69 7.09 -7.28
N VAL A 21 0.35 6.00 -6.59
CA VAL A 21 -0.61 5.00 -7.09
C VAL A 21 -1.96 5.65 -7.38
N ARG A 22 -2.47 6.51 -6.49
CA ARG A 22 -3.70 7.27 -6.75
C ARG A 22 -3.63 8.09 -8.03
N LYS A 23 -2.51 8.80 -8.25
CA LYS A 23 -2.32 9.60 -9.47
C LYS A 23 -2.28 8.75 -10.73
N LEU A 24 -1.76 7.52 -10.66
CA LEU A 24 -1.77 6.59 -11.80
C LEU A 24 -3.20 6.14 -12.11
N VAL A 25 -4.00 5.87 -11.08
CA VAL A 25 -5.43 5.54 -11.24
C VAL A 25 -6.22 6.72 -11.78
N GLU A 26 -6.02 7.93 -11.24
CA GLU A 26 -6.68 9.15 -11.72
C GLU A 26 -6.34 9.48 -13.18
N LYS A 27 -5.18 9.03 -13.67
CA LYS A 27 -4.73 9.19 -15.04
C LYS A 27 -5.17 8.05 -15.97
N ASP A 28 -5.96 7.10 -15.47
CA ASP A 28 -6.39 5.90 -16.22
C ASP A 28 -5.20 5.01 -16.69
N LEU A 29 -4.03 5.14 -16.03
CA LEU A 29 -2.84 4.33 -16.33
C LEU A 29 -2.84 3.01 -15.57
N LEU A 30 -3.63 2.92 -14.50
CA LEU A 30 -3.87 1.72 -13.72
C LEU A 30 -5.34 1.65 -13.31
N SER A 31 -5.96 0.51 -13.48
CA SER A 31 -7.27 0.20 -12.94
C SER A 31 -7.17 -0.17 -11.46
N GLN A 32 -8.24 0.02 -10.69
CA GLN A 32 -8.31 -0.46 -9.31
C GLN A 32 -8.00 -1.96 -9.17
N ALA A 33 -8.46 -2.78 -10.11
CA ALA A 33 -8.18 -4.23 -10.13
C ALA A 33 -6.68 -4.53 -10.39
N GLU A 34 -6.01 -3.73 -11.21
CA GLU A 34 -4.58 -3.86 -11.46
C GLU A 34 -3.77 -3.46 -10.22
N VAL A 35 -4.21 -2.45 -9.47
CA VAL A 35 -3.61 -2.09 -8.18
C VAL A 35 -3.76 -3.22 -7.17
N GLU A 36 -4.93 -3.86 -7.06
CA GLU A 36 -5.12 -5.04 -6.20
C GLU A 36 -4.18 -6.18 -6.57
N ALA A 37 -4.08 -6.50 -7.87
CA ALA A 37 -3.20 -7.55 -8.35
C ALA A 37 -1.71 -7.26 -8.06
N LEU A 38 -1.25 -6.03 -8.27
CA LEU A 38 0.13 -5.63 -7.98
C LEU A 38 0.45 -5.67 -6.49
N LEU A 39 -0.49 -5.27 -5.63
CA LEU A 39 -0.31 -5.34 -4.18
C LEU A 39 -0.28 -6.79 -3.68
N LEU A 40 -1.07 -7.69 -4.28
CA LEU A 40 -1.02 -9.13 -3.98
C LEU A 40 0.31 -9.74 -4.39
N ASP A 41 0.77 -9.48 -5.61
CA ASP A 41 2.06 -9.97 -6.11
C ASP A 41 3.22 -9.47 -5.24
N ALA A 42 3.19 -8.19 -4.86
CA ALA A 42 4.18 -7.62 -3.95
C ALA A 42 4.12 -8.26 -2.56
N ALA A 43 2.93 -8.54 -2.01
CA ALA A 43 2.76 -9.13 -0.68
C ALA A 43 3.14 -10.62 -0.63
N GLU A 44 2.87 -11.38 -1.70
CA GLU A 44 3.31 -12.78 -1.85
C GLU A 44 4.84 -12.88 -1.94
N GLY A 45 5.52 -11.83 -2.40
CA GLY A 45 6.98 -11.73 -2.41
C GLY A 45 7.62 -11.26 -1.09
N ILE A 46 6.82 -10.91 -0.07
CA ILE A 46 7.35 -10.54 1.26
C ILE A 46 7.59 -11.81 2.06
N ASP A 47 8.84 -12.25 2.06
CA ASP A 47 9.37 -13.25 2.98
C ASP A 47 9.46 -12.62 4.38
N ALA A 48 8.34 -12.65 5.11
CA ALA A 48 8.19 -11.95 6.39
C ALA A 48 8.95 -12.70 7.49
N VAL A 49 10.26 -12.45 7.58
CA VAL A 49 11.15 -12.78 8.71
C VAL A 49 10.72 -14.03 9.48
N GLY A 50 10.92 -15.21 8.88
CA GLY A 50 10.93 -16.49 9.58
C GLY A 50 9.74 -17.42 9.36
N ASP A 51 8.71 -17.01 8.61
CA ASP A 51 7.68 -17.92 8.08
C ASP A 51 7.08 -17.33 6.80
N ASP A 52 6.85 -18.15 5.78
CA ASP A 52 6.19 -17.73 4.55
C ASP A 52 4.81 -17.17 4.91
N LEU A 53 4.55 -15.92 4.54
CA LEU A 53 3.25 -15.31 4.74
C LEU A 53 2.26 -16.09 3.87
N THR A 54 1.38 -16.88 4.51
CA THR A 54 0.48 -17.75 3.74
C THR A 54 -0.29 -16.94 2.69
N PRO A 55 -0.58 -17.49 1.49
CA PRO A 55 -1.29 -16.75 0.44
C PRO A 55 -2.62 -16.15 0.89
N GLN A 56 -3.28 -16.77 1.87
CA GLN A 56 -4.50 -16.25 2.47
C GLN A 56 -4.22 -15.01 3.33
N ALA A 57 -3.20 -15.04 4.19
CA ALA A 57 -2.82 -13.89 5.00
C ALA A 57 -2.34 -12.71 4.15
N ALA A 58 -1.63 -12.98 3.04
CA ALA A 58 -1.23 -11.93 2.10
C ALA A 58 -2.46 -11.24 1.48
N ARG A 59 -3.47 -12.01 1.08
CA ARG A 59 -4.75 -11.49 0.57
C ARG A 59 -5.49 -10.66 1.60
N ASP A 60 -5.55 -11.14 2.85
CA ASP A 60 -6.26 -10.45 3.92
C ASP A 60 -5.57 -9.11 4.24
N ILE A 61 -4.23 -9.07 4.33
CA ILE A 61 -3.47 -7.83 4.51
C ILE A 61 -3.71 -6.85 3.35
N VAL A 62 -3.66 -7.34 2.11
CA VAL A 62 -3.88 -6.48 0.94
C VAL A 62 -5.28 -5.87 0.96
N ARG A 63 -6.31 -6.67 1.23
CA ARG A 63 -7.71 -6.20 1.20
C ARG A 63 -8.06 -5.32 2.37
N GLU A 64 -7.63 -5.67 3.57
CA GLU A 64 -8.05 -4.99 4.79
C GLU A 64 -7.20 -3.78 5.12
N GLN A 65 -5.92 -3.78 4.71
CA GLN A 65 -4.97 -2.74 5.09
C GLN A 65 -4.47 -1.94 3.89
N LEU A 66 -3.95 -2.61 2.86
CA LEU A 66 -3.26 -1.91 1.77
C LEU A 66 -4.23 -1.24 0.80
N LEU A 67 -5.24 -1.93 0.28
CA LEU A 67 -6.22 -1.34 -0.64
C LEU A 67 -6.89 -0.07 -0.07
N PRO A 68 -7.38 -0.06 1.19
CA PRO A 68 -7.90 1.16 1.79
C PRO A 68 -6.84 2.26 1.88
N ALA A 69 -5.60 1.95 2.23
CA ALA A 69 -4.54 2.94 2.37
C ALA A 69 -4.14 3.58 1.03
N PHE A 70 -4.13 2.78 -0.05
CA PHE A 70 -3.78 3.24 -1.39
C PHE A 70 -4.94 3.93 -2.09
N LEU A 71 -6.17 3.42 -1.99
CA LEU A 71 -7.30 3.87 -2.81
C LEU A 71 -8.30 4.78 -2.10
N ARG A 72 -8.30 4.83 -0.76
CA ARG A 72 -9.18 5.77 -0.04
C ARG A 72 -8.63 7.19 -0.22
N ARG A 73 -9.48 8.10 -0.71
CA ARG A 73 -9.15 9.52 -0.79
C ARG A 73 -9.03 10.07 0.65
N PRO A 74 -7.94 10.75 1.03
CA PRO A 74 -7.93 11.51 2.26
C PRO A 74 -8.99 12.60 2.17
N GLY A 75 -9.88 12.66 3.16
CA GLY A 75 -10.87 13.73 3.30
C GLY A 75 -10.24 15.08 3.61
#